data_AF-A0AAD9KP62-F1
#
_entry.id   AF-A0AAD9KP62-F1
#
_cell.length_a   1.000
_cell.length_b   1.000
_cell.length_c   1.000
_cell.angle_alpha   90.00
_cell.angle_beta   90.00
_cell.angle_gamma   90.00
#
_symmetry.space_group_name_H-M   'P 1'
#
loop_
_entity.id
_entity.type
_entity.pdbx_description
1 polymer ?
#
loop_
_entity_poly.entity_id
_entity_poly.type
_entity_poly.pdbx_seq_one_letter_code
_entity_poly.pdbx_strand_id
1 'polypeptide(L)'
;NIVWFLYKEVVYFSLHSTEEALKVTEEKLSAAQELLMKEKSTSQQQADFIKRLQRKLLFVTKERDGFKQILDSYENDVTVTGPSLSQHKAVDKSAELRQIASLEAELATCREQLLPAQMRCQLLENKLAKAKENQTANVSYTLETDQKIILALRETVASLEQKLESVEQENNRLESINERRLLQGDYDPTKTKVLHLCMNPATLAQQRQATELARLRAEVEQLRQKLQEKQPHSSEAGAEQTTAEPSTSKEVTELKAQVTSAELKNKRLMEVFKKTSQNFREVCYALLGYRIDLVSDNQYKLQNMYAESPEDILLFQETEAGTMQMLENAFSTSLSDKATTYLQGADSIPAFLSSVTLELFSRQTMCVAP
;
A
#
# COMPACT_ATOMS: atom_id res chain seq x y z
N ASN A 1 37.21 -25.22 22.10
CA ASN A 1 36.72 -25.87 20.87
C ASN A 1 35.28 -25.52 20.53
N ILE A 2 34.29 -25.76 21.39
CA ILE A 2 32.85 -25.52 21.05
C ILE A 2 32.54 -24.03 20.80
N VAL A 3 33.02 -23.13 21.66
CA VAL A 3 32.77 -21.67 21.53
C VAL A 3 33.34 -21.09 20.23
N TRP A 4 34.52 -21.57 19.81
CA TRP A 4 35.15 -21.13 18.57
C TRP A 4 34.42 -21.67 17.33
N PHE A 5 33.83 -22.87 17.43
CA PHE A 5 33.02 -23.45 16.36
C PHE A 5 31.69 -22.70 16.18
N LEU A 6 31.01 -22.37 17.28
CA LEU A 6 29.79 -21.57 17.26
C LEU A 6 30.03 -20.15 16.73
N TYR A 7 31.14 -19.52 17.13
CA TYR A 7 31.51 -18.20 16.61
C TYR A 7 31.76 -18.24 15.09
N LYS A 8 32.41 -19.30 14.60
CA LYS A 8 32.68 -19.49 13.17
C LYS A 8 31.39 -19.74 12.37
N GLU A 9 30.45 -20.52 12.90
CA GLU A 9 29.14 -20.74 12.26
C GLU A 9 28.29 -19.47 12.21
N VAL A 10 28.22 -18.71 13.31
CA VAL A 10 27.46 -17.45 13.35
C VAL A 10 28.03 -16.43 12.37
N VAL A 11 29.35 -16.30 12.30
CA VAL A 11 30.01 -15.41 11.33
C VAL A 11 29.77 -15.89 9.90
N TYR A 12 29.85 -17.19 9.64
CA TYR A 12 29.59 -17.75 8.31
C TYR A 12 28.14 -17.53 7.86
N PHE A 13 27.17 -17.78 8.74
CA PHE A 13 25.75 -17.55 8.46
C PHE A 13 25.45 -16.06 8.23
N SER A 14 26.05 -15.18 9.05
CA SER A 14 25.93 -13.73 8.85
C SER A 14 26.54 -13.29 7.51
N LEU A 15 27.71 -13.82 7.14
CA LEU A 15 28.36 -13.49 5.87
C LEU A 15 27.51 -13.96 4.68
N HIS A 16 26.99 -15.18 4.76
CA HIS A 16 26.16 -15.76 3.71
C HIS A 16 24.84 -15.00 3.55
N SER A 17 24.19 -14.63 4.66
CA SER A 17 22.98 -13.80 4.63
C SER A 17 23.25 -12.42 4.02
N THR A 18 24.41 -11.82 4.29
CA THR A 18 24.79 -10.56 3.65
C THR A 18 25.10 -10.71 2.17
N GLU A 19 25.71 -11.82 1.74
CA GLU A 19 25.96 -12.12 0.32
C GLU A 19 24.65 -12.34 -0.46
N GLU A 20 23.68 -13.05 0.13
CA GLU A 20 22.36 -13.24 -0.45
C GLU A 20 21.60 -11.90 -0.55
N ALA A 21 21.63 -11.08 0.50
CA ALA A 21 21.04 -9.75 0.47
C ALA A 21 21.68 -8.87 -0.63
N LEU A 22 23.00 -8.96 -0.80
CA LEU A 22 23.74 -8.20 -1.82
C LEU A 22 23.35 -8.64 -3.24
N LYS A 23 23.25 -9.95 -3.49
CA LYS A 23 22.74 -10.50 -4.77
C LYS A 23 21.33 -10.03 -5.08
N VAL A 24 20.42 -10.08 -4.10
CA VAL A 24 19.04 -9.61 -4.28
C VAL A 24 19.00 -8.11 -4.59
N THR A 25 19.89 -7.31 -3.97
CA THR A 25 19.98 -5.88 -4.30
C THR A 25 20.56 -5.61 -5.68
N GLU A 26 21.53 -6.40 -6.14
CA GLU A 26 22.10 -6.29 -7.49
C GLU A 26 21.07 -6.68 -8.57
N GLU A 27 20.28 -7.74 -8.33
CA GLU A 27 19.18 -8.14 -9.21
C GLU A 27 18.10 -7.05 -9.31
N LYS A 28 17.72 -6.47 -8.16
CA LYS A 28 16.76 -5.34 -8.12
C LYS A 28 17.33 -4.10 -8.82
N LEU A 29 18.62 -3.81 -8.66
CA LEU A 29 19.28 -2.70 -9.33
C LEU A 29 19.31 -2.89 -10.85
N SER A 30 19.63 -4.11 -11.31
CA SER A 30 19.60 -4.48 -12.73
C SER A 30 18.20 -4.34 -13.33
N ALA A 31 17.18 -4.86 -12.64
CA ALA A 31 15.78 -4.74 -13.06
C ALA A 31 15.32 -3.27 -13.13
N ALA A 32 15.71 -2.44 -12.16
CA ALA A 32 15.42 -1.01 -12.17
C ALA A 32 16.11 -0.28 -13.33
N GLN A 33 17.35 -0.65 -13.66
CA GLN A 33 18.09 -0.10 -14.81
C GLN A 33 17.43 -0.48 -16.14
N GLU A 34 16.94 -1.72 -16.28
CA GLU A 34 16.19 -2.14 -17.48
C GLU A 34 14.88 -1.37 -17.65
N LEU A 35 14.11 -1.18 -16.58
CA LEU A 35 12.88 -0.38 -16.61
C LEU A 35 13.18 1.07 -16.99
N LEU A 36 14.22 1.67 -16.40
CA LEU A 36 14.64 3.03 -16.73
C LEU A 36 15.07 3.18 -18.21
N MET A 37 15.75 2.18 -18.77
CA MET A 37 16.12 2.18 -20.18
C MET A 37 14.91 2.03 -21.10
N LYS A 38 13.93 1.20 -20.73
CA LYS A 38 12.64 1.08 -21.45
C LYS A 38 11.88 2.39 -21.43
N GLU A 39 11.77 3.04 -20.27
CA GLU A 39 11.10 4.33 -20.09
C GLU A 39 11.76 5.47 -20.89
N LYS A 40 13.09 5.50 -20.92
CA LYS A 40 13.83 6.47 -21.76
C LYS A 40 13.57 6.25 -23.25
N SER A 41 13.53 4.99 -23.70
CA SER A 41 13.24 4.65 -25.09
C SER A 41 11.81 5.05 -25.49
N THR A 42 10.82 4.76 -24.65
CA THR A 42 9.42 5.14 -24.92
C THR A 42 9.24 6.66 -24.90
N SER A 43 9.86 7.36 -23.95
CA SER A 43 9.87 8.83 -23.88
C SER A 43 10.48 9.45 -25.14
N GLN A 44 11.59 8.90 -25.65
CA GLN A 44 12.21 9.39 -26.89
C GLN A 44 11.33 9.14 -28.13
N GLN A 45 10.67 7.97 -28.22
CA GLN A 45 9.71 7.69 -29.29
C GLN A 45 8.52 8.65 -29.26
N GLN A 46 8.00 8.97 -28.07
CA GLN A 46 6.93 9.96 -27.89
C GLN A 46 7.38 11.36 -28.30
N ALA A 47 8.59 11.79 -27.92
CA ALA A 47 9.13 13.08 -28.32
C ALA A 47 9.25 13.23 -29.84
N ASP A 48 9.71 12.18 -30.53
CA ASP A 48 9.80 12.18 -32.00
C ASP A 48 8.42 12.17 -32.66
N PHE A 49 7.45 11.47 -32.08
CA PHE A 49 6.06 11.50 -32.54
C PHE A 49 5.44 12.90 -32.41
N ILE A 50 5.66 13.58 -31.27
CA ILE A 50 5.22 14.96 -31.05
C ILE A 50 5.84 15.89 -32.10
N LYS A 51 7.15 15.79 -32.38
CA LYS A 51 7.81 16.60 -33.42
C LYS A 51 7.19 16.36 -34.80
N ARG A 52 6.82 15.13 -35.15
CA ARG A 52 6.13 14.81 -36.42
C ARG A 52 4.73 15.44 -36.47
N LEU A 53 3.97 15.37 -35.37
CA LEU A 53 2.65 16.00 -35.29
C LEU A 53 2.73 17.52 -35.40
N GLN A 54 3.69 18.16 -34.74
CA GLN A 54 3.93 19.60 -34.85
C GLN A 54 4.24 20.03 -36.29
N ARG A 55 5.06 19.25 -37.02
CA ARG A 55 5.32 19.51 -38.45
C ARG A 55 4.06 19.39 -39.29
N LYS A 56 3.25 18.33 -39.09
CA LYS A 56 1.98 18.15 -39.81
C LYS A 56 1.01 19.31 -39.54
N LEU A 57 0.90 19.74 -38.28
CA LEU A 57 0.06 20.87 -37.89
C LEU A 57 0.48 22.16 -38.62
N LEU A 58 1.80 22.41 -38.72
CA LEU A 58 2.33 23.57 -39.44
C LEU A 58 2.01 23.53 -40.95
N PHE A 59 2.08 22.37 -41.59
CA PHE A 59 1.69 22.22 -42.99
C PHE A 59 0.19 22.49 -43.20
N VAL A 60 -0.67 21.87 -42.38
CA VAL A 60 -2.13 22.08 -42.47
C VAL A 60 -2.50 23.55 -42.21
N THR A 61 -1.81 24.21 -41.27
CA THR A 61 -2.02 25.63 -40.98
C THR A 61 -1.68 26.49 -42.21
N LYS A 62 -0.55 26.21 -42.89
CA LYS A 62 -0.16 26.91 -44.12
C LYS A 62 -1.12 26.64 -45.28
N GLU A 63 -1.58 25.40 -45.45
CA GLU A 63 -2.57 25.05 -46.48
C GLU A 63 -3.88 25.80 -46.24
N ARG A 64 -4.40 25.80 -45.01
CA ARG A 64 -5.58 26.57 -44.61
C ARG A 64 -5.44 28.04 -44.96
N ASP A 65 -4.31 28.65 -44.59
CA ASP A 65 -4.08 30.08 -44.82
C ASP A 65 -3.95 30.40 -46.32
N GLY A 66 -3.36 29.49 -47.10
CA GLY A 66 -3.30 29.60 -48.56
C GLY A 66 -4.67 29.52 -49.23
N PHE A 67 -5.52 28.57 -48.82
CA PHE A 67 -6.91 28.49 -49.32
C PHE A 67 -7.72 29.72 -48.95
N LYS A 68 -7.54 30.26 -47.74
CA LYS A 68 -8.20 31.50 -47.33
C LYS A 68 -7.79 32.67 -48.22
N GLN A 69 -6.50 32.83 -48.51
CA GLN A 69 -6.01 33.89 -49.40
C GLN A 69 -6.55 33.77 -50.84
N ILE A 70 -6.70 32.54 -51.35
CA ILE A 70 -7.29 32.28 -52.67
C ILE A 70 -8.77 32.69 -52.68
N LEU A 71 -9.53 32.33 -51.65
CA LEU A 71 -10.94 32.73 -51.53
C LEU A 71 -11.08 34.26 -51.45
N ASP A 72 -10.23 34.91 -50.64
CA ASP A 72 -10.20 36.38 -50.54
C ASP A 72 -9.91 37.04 -51.90
N SER A 73 -9.08 36.43 -52.76
CA SER A 73 -8.83 36.94 -54.13
C SER A 73 -10.04 36.80 -55.06
N TYR A 74 -10.77 35.68 -54.97
CA TYR A 74 -11.96 35.47 -55.79
C TYR A 74 -13.12 36.39 -55.38
N GLU A 75 -13.30 36.66 -54.09
CA GLU A 75 -14.30 37.64 -53.62
C GLU A 75 -14.00 39.06 -54.14
N ASN A 76 -12.72 39.42 -54.25
CA ASN A 76 -12.28 40.70 -54.80
C ASN A 76 -12.40 40.77 -56.33
N ASP A 77 -12.26 39.67 -57.07
CA ASP A 77 -12.40 39.66 -58.55
C ASP A 77 -13.87 39.62 -59.01
N VAL A 78 -14.76 38.93 -58.27
CA VAL A 78 -16.20 38.85 -58.58
C VAL A 78 -16.90 40.20 -58.43
N THR A 79 -16.36 41.10 -57.62
CA THR A 79 -16.92 42.45 -57.42
C THR A 79 -16.54 43.44 -58.54
N VAL A 80 -15.60 43.10 -59.44
CA VAL A 80 -15.08 44.03 -60.47
C VAL A 80 -15.67 43.80 -61.87
N THR A 81 -16.36 42.68 -62.14
CA THR A 81 -16.81 42.34 -63.50
C THR A 81 -18.33 42.15 -63.64
N GLY A 82 -19.02 43.24 -63.97
CA GLY A 82 -20.37 43.20 -64.55
C GLY A 82 -20.74 44.52 -65.23
N PRO A 83 -21.65 44.53 -66.23
CA PRO A 83 -21.74 43.66 -67.41
C PRO A 83 -21.81 44.49 -68.71
N SER A 84 -21.08 44.11 -69.76
CA SER A 84 -21.34 44.63 -71.12
C SER A 84 -20.92 43.58 -72.14
N LEU A 85 -21.90 43.07 -72.90
CA LEU A 85 -21.82 42.66 -74.31
C LEU A 85 -23.05 41.80 -74.65
N SER A 86 -24.10 42.43 -75.17
CA SER A 86 -25.32 41.76 -75.62
C SER A 86 -25.74 42.32 -76.97
N GLN A 87 -25.03 41.97 -78.06
CA GLN A 87 -25.52 42.17 -79.43
C GLN A 87 -24.56 41.50 -80.43
N HIS A 88 -24.69 40.20 -80.72
CA HIS A 88 -24.18 39.53 -81.94
C HIS A 88 -24.52 38.01 -81.90
N LYS A 89 -25.80 37.59 -81.93
CA LYS A 89 -26.17 36.15 -81.99
C LYS A 89 -27.54 35.90 -82.66
N ALA A 90 -27.66 36.07 -83.98
CA ALA A 90 -28.91 35.71 -84.66
C ALA A 90 -28.75 34.72 -85.83
N VAL A 91 -27.54 34.53 -86.40
CA VAL A 91 -27.36 33.66 -87.57
C VAL A 91 -26.74 32.29 -87.24
N ASP A 92 -25.97 32.16 -86.15
CA ASP A 92 -25.36 30.89 -85.71
C ASP A 92 -26.34 29.90 -85.03
N LYS A 93 -27.50 30.39 -84.59
CA LYS A 93 -28.46 29.61 -83.79
C LYS A 93 -28.97 28.35 -84.51
N SER A 94 -29.10 28.40 -85.84
CA SER A 94 -29.71 27.30 -86.62
C SER A 94 -28.79 26.11 -86.86
N ALA A 95 -27.47 26.35 -87.00
CA ALA A 95 -26.47 25.30 -87.12
C ALA A 95 -26.19 24.65 -85.76
N GLU A 96 -26.13 25.46 -84.70
CA GLU A 96 -26.03 25.01 -83.31
C GLU A 96 -27.19 24.06 -82.95
N LEU A 97 -28.43 24.39 -83.33
CA LEU A 97 -29.60 23.56 -83.02
C LEU A 97 -29.55 22.15 -83.64
N ARG A 98 -29.01 21.99 -84.86
CA ARG A 98 -28.86 20.65 -85.47
C ARG A 98 -27.77 19.82 -84.81
N GLN A 99 -26.66 20.46 -84.45
CA GLN A 99 -25.58 19.79 -83.73
C GLN A 99 -26.02 19.38 -82.32
N ILE A 100 -26.80 20.23 -81.66
CA ILE A 100 -27.45 19.92 -80.38
C ILE A 100 -28.35 18.69 -80.52
N ALA A 101 -29.22 18.62 -81.53
CA ALA A 101 -30.10 17.47 -81.73
C ALA A 101 -29.35 16.14 -81.98
N SER A 102 -28.24 16.17 -82.72
CA SER A 102 -27.39 14.98 -82.93
C SER A 102 -26.71 14.54 -81.63
N LEU A 103 -26.16 15.49 -80.88
CA LEU A 103 -25.54 15.22 -79.57
C LEU A 103 -26.57 14.72 -78.55
N GLU A 104 -27.80 15.21 -78.58
CA GLU A 104 -28.90 14.73 -77.74
C GLU A 104 -29.26 13.27 -78.06
N ALA A 105 -29.27 12.88 -79.34
CA ALA A 105 -29.50 11.49 -79.75
C ALA A 105 -28.37 10.55 -79.29
N GLU A 106 -27.11 10.95 -79.47
CA GLU A 106 -25.95 10.20 -78.98
C GLU A 106 -25.94 10.07 -77.45
N LEU A 107 -26.29 11.15 -76.74
CA LEU A 107 -26.45 11.14 -75.28
C LEU A 107 -27.58 10.20 -74.84
N ALA A 108 -28.68 10.11 -75.59
CA ALA A 108 -29.76 9.19 -75.30
C ALA A 108 -29.31 7.72 -75.44
N THR A 109 -28.59 7.38 -76.51
CA THR A 109 -28.06 6.03 -76.72
C THR A 109 -27.02 5.65 -75.66
N CYS A 110 -26.12 6.57 -75.30
CA CYS A 110 -25.16 6.34 -74.21
C CYS A 110 -25.85 6.16 -72.85
N ARG A 111 -26.93 6.91 -72.57
CA ARG A 111 -27.73 6.73 -71.34
C ARG A 111 -28.40 5.36 -71.29
N GLU A 112 -28.95 4.90 -72.40
CA GLU A 112 -29.59 3.58 -72.49
C GLU A 112 -28.58 2.44 -72.25
N GLN A 113 -27.38 2.56 -72.80
CA GLN A 113 -26.29 1.58 -72.57
C GLN A 113 -25.71 1.65 -71.14
N LEU A 114 -25.81 2.80 -70.46
CA LEU A 114 -25.33 2.99 -69.09
C LEU A 114 -26.30 2.39 -68.04
N LEU A 115 -27.60 2.34 -68.32
CA LEU A 115 -28.62 1.85 -67.38
C LEU A 115 -28.36 0.40 -66.89
N PRO A 116 -28.06 -0.60 -67.75
CA PRO A 116 -27.74 -1.96 -67.28
C PRO A 116 -26.49 -2.02 -66.41
N ALA A 117 -25.47 -1.20 -66.72
CA ALA A 117 -24.25 -1.12 -65.92
C ALA A 117 -24.54 -0.52 -64.54
N GLN A 118 -25.36 0.54 -64.47
CA GLN A 118 -25.81 1.13 -63.21
C GLN A 118 -26.61 0.14 -62.36
N MET A 119 -27.55 -0.61 -62.95
CA MET A 119 -28.31 -1.64 -62.23
C MET A 119 -27.39 -2.76 -61.69
N ARG A 120 -26.36 -3.14 -62.46
CA ARG A 120 -25.37 -4.13 -62.02
C ARG A 120 -24.51 -3.62 -60.87
N CYS A 121 -24.09 -2.34 -60.91
CA CYS A 121 -23.38 -1.69 -59.81
C CYS A 121 -24.22 -1.68 -58.54
N GLN A 122 -25.49 -1.27 -58.62
CA GLN A 122 -26.41 -1.27 -57.46
C GLN A 122 -26.62 -2.67 -56.88
N LEU A 123 -26.73 -3.70 -57.73
CA LEU A 123 -26.86 -5.08 -57.25
C LEU A 123 -25.60 -5.56 -56.51
N LEU A 124 -24.42 -5.20 -57.02
CA LEU A 124 -23.15 -5.54 -56.39
C LEU A 124 -22.95 -4.78 -55.07
N GLU A 125 -23.32 -3.51 -55.00
CA GLU A 125 -23.32 -2.71 -53.77
C GLU A 125 -24.23 -3.35 -52.72
N ASN A 126 -25.44 -3.76 -53.11
CA ASN A 126 -26.38 -4.42 -52.20
C ASN A 126 -25.87 -5.79 -51.71
N LYS A 127 -25.22 -6.58 -52.57
CA LYS A 127 -24.60 -7.86 -52.17
C LYS A 127 -23.42 -7.63 -51.22
N LEU A 128 -22.63 -6.60 -51.47
CA LEU A 128 -21.48 -6.24 -50.64
C LEU A 128 -21.93 -5.68 -49.28
N ALA A 129 -23.01 -4.90 -49.25
CA ALA A 129 -23.62 -4.42 -48.00
C ALA A 129 -24.10 -5.60 -47.13
N LYS A 130 -24.84 -6.55 -47.71
CA LYS A 130 -25.31 -7.76 -47.00
C LYS A 130 -24.17 -8.65 -46.52
N ALA A 131 -23.12 -8.82 -47.34
CA ALA A 131 -21.95 -9.60 -46.94
C ALA A 131 -21.19 -8.94 -45.77
N LYS A 132 -21.06 -7.61 -45.79
CA LYS A 132 -20.47 -6.84 -44.70
C LYS A 132 -21.29 -6.96 -43.41
N GLU A 133 -22.61 -6.82 -43.50
CA GLU A 133 -23.52 -6.91 -42.34
C GLU A 133 -23.43 -8.29 -41.65
N ASN A 134 -23.46 -9.37 -42.42
CA ASN A 134 -23.31 -10.73 -41.90
C ASN A 134 -21.93 -10.97 -41.28
N GLN A 135 -20.86 -10.41 -41.87
CA GLN A 135 -19.51 -10.51 -41.33
C GLN A 135 -19.37 -9.73 -40.02
N THR A 136 -19.94 -8.52 -39.94
CA THR A 136 -19.94 -7.71 -38.71
C THR A 136 -20.74 -8.36 -37.58
N ALA A 137 -21.89 -8.96 -37.88
CA ALA A 137 -22.71 -9.65 -36.87
C ALA A 137 -22.00 -10.88 -36.29
N ASN A 138 -21.38 -11.70 -37.14
CA ASN A 138 -20.63 -12.88 -36.69
C ASN A 138 -19.39 -12.50 -35.85
N VAL A 139 -18.63 -11.47 -36.26
CA VAL A 139 -17.46 -11.00 -35.51
C VAL A 139 -17.87 -10.39 -34.17
N SER A 140 -18.98 -9.66 -34.12
CA SER A 140 -19.52 -9.09 -32.87
C SER A 140 -19.88 -10.18 -31.86
N TYR A 141 -20.58 -11.23 -32.29
CA TYR A 141 -20.97 -12.33 -31.41
C TYR A 141 -19.76 -13.09 -30.86
N THR A 142 -18.76 -13.41 -31.71
CA THR A 142 -17.53 -14.08 -31.25
C THR A 142 -16.73 -13.22 -30.27
N LEU A 143 -16.67 -11.91 -30.49
CA LEU A 143 -15.95 -11.00 -29.61
C LEU A 143 -16.60 -10.92 -28.22
N GLU A 144 -17.93 -10.90 -28.16
CA GLU A 144 -18.67 -10.90 -26.90
C GLU A 144 -18.50 -12.20 -26.10
N THR A 145 -18.49 -13.36 -26.78
CA THR A 145 -18.22 -14.65 -26.10
C THR A 145 -16.80 -14.72 -25.58
N ASP A 146 -15.82 -14.28 -26.37
CA ASP A 146 -14.42 -14.28 -25.97
C ASP A 146 -14.16 -13.32 -24.80
N GLN A 147 -14.80 -12.15 -24.79
CA GLN A 147 -14.74 -11.22 -23.67
C GLN A 147 -15.27 -11.84 -22.37
N LYS A 148 -16.39 -12.56 -22.43
CA LYS A 148 -16.94 -13.25 -21.24
C LYS A 148 -16.00 -14.34 -20.72
N ILE A 149 -15.40 -15.12 -21.62
CA ILE A 149 -14.43 -16.17 -21.25
C ILE A 149 -13.18 -15.54 -20.62
N ILE A 150 -12.66 -14.45 -21.20
CA ILE A 150 -11.50 -13.74 -20.65
C ILE A 150 -11.79 -13.20 -19.25
N LEU A 151 -12.98 -12.63 -19.02
CA LEU A 151 -13.37 -12.15 -17.69
C LEU A 151 -13.46 -13.29 -16.68
N ALA A 152 -14.09 -14.41 -17.04
CA ALA A 152 -14.17 -15.58 -16.17
C ALA A 152 -12.78 -16.15 -15.85
N LEU A 153 -11.90 -16.24 -16.84
CA LEU A 153 -10.52 -16.68 -16.64
C LEU A 153 -9.76 -15.73 -15.70
N ARG A 154 -9.90 -14.41 -15.87
CA ARG A 154 -9.28 -13.42 -14.98
C ARG A 154 -9.77 -13.56 -13.54
N GLU A 155 -11.07 -13.78 -13.34
CA GLU A 155 -11.63 -14.03 -12.00
C GLU A 155 -11.07 -15.31 -11.39
N THR A 156 -10.96 -16.39 -12.18
CA THR A 156 -10.34 -17.63 -11.68
C THR A 156 -8.87 -17.45 -11.31
N VAL A 157 -8.09 -16.72 -12.12
CA VAL A 157 -6.69 -16.40 -11.85
C VAL A 157 -6.58 -15.61 -10.54
N ALA A 158 -7.37 -14.54 -10.39
CA ALA A 158 -7.38 -13.76 -9.14
C ALA A 158 -7.74 -14.62 -7.92
N SER A 159 -8.72 -15.51 -8.05
CA SER A 159 -9.11 -16.43 -6.96
C SER A 159 -8.01 -17.44 -6.61
N LEU A 160 -7.22 -17.87 -7.59
CA LEU A 160 -6.10 -18.80 -7.40
C LEU A 160 -4.90 -18.08 -6.79
N GLU A 161 -4.60 -16.86 -7.22
CA GLU A 161 -3.57 -16.00 -6.65
C GLU A 161 -3.85 -15.73 -5.17
N GLN A 162 -5.09 -15.39 -4.81
CA GLN A 162 -5.48 -15.19 -3.41
C GLN A 162 -5.33 -16.47 -2.56
N LYS A 163 -5.69 -17.64 -3.11
CA LYS A 163 -5.50 -18.91 -2.41
C LYS A 163 -4.02 -19.24 -2.23
N LEU A 164 -3.20 -18.96 -3.23
CA LEU A 164 -1.77 -19.18 -3.19
C LEU A 164 -1.13 -18.30 -2.11
N GLU A 165 -1.47 -17.01 -2.06
CA GLU A 165 -1.02 -16.10 -1.01
C GLU A 165 -1.45 -16.57 0.40
N SER A 166 -2.71 -17.01 0.56
CA SER A 166 -3.20 -17.53 1.85
C SER A 166 -2.45 -18.79 2.28
N VAL A 167 -2.09 -19.68 1.35
CA VAL A 167 -1.34 -20.90 1.65
C VAL A 167 0.11 -20.58 1.99
N GLU A 168 0.74 -19.64 1.29
CA GLU A 168 2.10 -19.18 1.58
C GLU A 168 2.19 -18.53 2.97
N GLN A 169 1.23 -17.67 3.33
CA GLN A 169 1.17 -17.07 4.66
C GLN A 169 1.04 -18.13 5.76
N GLU A 170 0.20 -19.13 5.56
CA GLU A 170 0.04 -20.24 6.51
C GLU A 170 1.29 -21.10 6.59
N ASN A 171 1.96 -21.36 5.46
CA ASN A 171 3.21 -22.11 5.45
C ASN A 171 4.32 -21.37 6.21
N ASN A 172 4.50 -20.06 5.96
CA ASN A 172 5.47 -19.23 6.69
C ASN A 172 5.20 -19.22 8.21
N ARG A 173 3.92 -19.20 8.60
CA ARG A 173 3.50 -19.29 10.00
C ARG A 173 3.88 -20.64 10.62
N LEU A 174 3.62 -21.74 9.91
CA LEU A 174 3.94 -23.10 10.35
C LEU A 174 5.46 -23.31 10.43
N GLU A 175 6.22 -22.81 9.45
CA GLU A 175 7.68 -22.84 9.45
C GLU A 175 8.25 -22.10 10.66
N SER A 176 7.78 -20.88 10.93
CA SER A 176 8.20 -20.11 12.11
C SER A 176 7.92 -20.84 13.44
N ILE A 177 6.78 -21.52 13.54
CA ILE A 177 6.44 -22.33 14.74
C ILE A 177 7.36 -23.55 14.83
N ASN A 178 7.65 -24.19 13.71
CA ASN A 178 8.49 -25.37 13.65
C ASN A 178 9.94 -25.02 14.02
N GLU A 179 10.48 -23.93 13.50
CA GLU A 179 11.81 -23.41 13.88
C GLU A 179 11.90 -23.15 15.38
N ARG A 180 10.89 -22.48 15.96
CA ARG A 180 10.84 -22.25 17.41
C ARG A 180 10.82 -23.55 18.20
N ARG A 181 10.06 -24.55 17.76
CA ARG A 181 9.97 -25.87 18.41
C ARG A 181 11.29 -26.64 18.30
N LEU A 182 11.93 -26.62 17.13
CA LEU A 182 13.25 -27.20 16.89
C LEU A 182 14.31 -26.59 17.83
N LEU A 183 14.30 -25.25 18.01
CA LEU A 183 15.18 -24.56 18.96
C LEU A 183 14.91 -24.95 20.43
N GLN A 184 13.70 -25.37 20.76
CA GLN A 184 13.33 -25.87 22.09
C GLN A 184 13.66 -27.35 22.29
N GLY A 185 14.12 -28.05 21.23
CA GLY A 185 14.45 -29.46 21.27
C GLY A 185 13.27 -30.39 21.05
N ASP A 186 12.15 -29.90 20.50
CA ASP A 186 11.07 -30.77 20.04
C ASP A 186 11.56 -31.68 18.92
N TYR A 187 11.04 -32.90 18.89
CA TYR A 187 11.38 -33.92 17.90
C TYR A 187 10.14 -34.67 17.44
N ASP A 188 10.20 -35.22 16.22
CA ASP A 188 9.14 -36.05 15.69
C ASP A 188 9.23 -37.48 16.27
N PRO A 189 8.23 -37.96 17.03
CA PRO A 189 8.27 -39.27 17.67
C PRO A 189 8.20 -40.44 16.67
N THR A 190 7.79 -40.20 15.42
CA THR A 190 7.76 -41.24 14.38
C THR A 190 9.15 -41.49 13.79
N LYS A 191 9.98 -40.44 13.73
CA LYS A 191 11.31 -40.47 13.11
C LYS A 191 12.44 -40.57 14.14
N THR A 192 12.23 -40.04 15.33
CA THR A 192 13.29 -39.87 16.33
C THR A 192 12.85 -40.40 17.68
N LYS A 193 13.65 -41.33 18.23
CA LYS A 193 13.45 -41.87 19.57
C LYS A 193 14.55 -41.35 20.49
N VAL A 194 14.16 -40.61 21.53
CA VAL A 194 15.10 -40.10 22.53
C VAL A 194 15.35 -41.18 23.59
N LEU A 195 16.62 -41.52 23.79
CA LEU A 195 17.06 -42.50 24.78
C LEU A 195 17.95 -41.79 25.81
N HIS A 196 17.81 -42.16 27.07
CA HIS A 196 18.73 -41.76 28.13
C HIS A 196 19.03 -42.95 29.03
N LEU A 197 20.14 -42.90 29.75
CA LEU A 197 20.47 -43.92 30.75
C LEU A 197 19.40 -43.92 31.84
N CYS A 198 18.93 -45.11 32.23
CA CYS A 198 17.98 -45.26 33.34
C CYS A 198 18.57 -44.70 34.65
N MET A 199 19.86 -44.98 34.89
CA MET A 199 20.63 -44.44 36.00
C MET A 199 21.46 -43.25 35.54
N ASN A 200 20.81 -42.08 35.45
CA ASN A 200 21.49 -40.84 35.11
C ASN A 200 21.77 -40.00 36.38
N PRO A 201 22.72 -39.04 36.32
CA PRO A 201 23.03 -38.16 37.45
C PRO A 201 21.84 -37.37 37.98
N ALA A 202 20.87 -37.01 37.14
CA ALA A 202 19.66 -36.28 37.55
C ALA A 202 18.70 -37.16 38.36
N THR A 203 18.48 -38.41 37.95
CA THR A 203 17.69 -39.41 38.68
C THR A 203 18.32 -39.70 40.05
N LEU A 204 19.66 -39.81 40.10
CA LEU A 204 20.40 -39.99 41.35
C LEU A 204 20.25 -38.77 42.27
N ALA A 205 20.32 -37.56 41.73
CA ALA A 205 20.12 -36.33 42.50
C ALA A 205 18.69 -36.22 43.03
N GLN A 206 17.68 -36.53 42.21
CA GLN A 206 16.28 -36.59 42.64
C GLN A 206 16.06 -37.62 43.75
N GLN A 207 16.67 -38.80 43.63
CA GLN A 207 16.56 -39.85 44.66
C GLN A 207 17.20 -39.39 45.98
N ARG A 208 18.40 -38.79 45.94
CA ARG A 208 19.05 -38.22 47.13
C ARG A 208 18.18 -37.16 47.78
N GLN A 209 17.66 -36.21 47.00
CA GLN A 209 16.77 -35.18 47.49
C GLN A 209 15.50 -35.77 48.12
N ALA A 210 14.91 -36.80 47.51
CA ALA A 210 13.74 -37.48 48.06
C ALA A 210 14.07 -38.17 49.41
N THR A 211 15.22 -38.83 49.52
CA THR A 211 15.66 -39.45 50.79
C THR A 211 15.94 -38.43 51.88
N GLU A 212 16.53 -37.29 51.53
CA GLU A 212 16.81 -36.22 52.47
C GLU A 212 15.52 -35.56 52.97
N LEU A 213 14.57 -35.28 52.06
CA LEU A 213 13.24 -34.79 52.43
C LEU A 213 12.48 -35.77 53.32
N ALA A 214 12.56 -37.08 53.04
CA ALA A 214 11.95 -38.10 53.88
C ALA A 214 12.57 -38.12 55.29
N ARG A 215 13.91 -38.01 55.38
CA ARG A 215 14.62 -37.93 56.65
C ARG A 215 14.23 -36.69 57.44
N LEU A 216 14.22 -35.52 56.80
CA LEU A 216 13.84 -34.25 57.44
C LEU A 216 12.38 -34.29 57.91
N ARG A 217 11.47 -34.88 57.13
CA ARG A 217 10.07 -35.08 57.56
C ARG A 217 9.97 -35.96 58.79
N ALA A 218 10.67 -37.09 58.81
CA ALA A 218 10.70 -37.97 59.98
C ALA A 218 11.29 -37.28 61.21
N GLU A 219 12.35 -36.49 61.04
CA GLU A 219 12.96 -35.71 62.13
C GLU A 219 12.01 -34.62 62.65
N VAL A 220 11.31 -33.91 61.76
CA VAL A 220 10.27 -32.94 62.14
C VAL A 220 9.13 -33.62 62.91
N GLU A 221 8.69 -34.80 62.49
CA GLU A 221 7.67 -35.58 63.22
C GLU A 221 8.15 -36.00 64.61
N GLN A 222 9.38 -36.51 64.72
CA GLN A 222 9.98 -36.87 66.00
C GLN A 222 10.16 -35.66 66.92
N LEU A 223 10.61 -34.53 66.38
CA LEU A 223 10.75 -33.28 67.13
C LEU A 223 9.39 -32.76 67.58
N ARG A 224 8.36 -32.84 66.73
CA ARG A 224 6.97 -32.51 67.11
C ARG A 224 6.46 -33.39 68.24
N GLN A 225 6.69 -34.72 68.17
CA GLN A 225 6.32 -35.65 69.25
C GLN A 225 7.02 -35.30 70.56
N LYS A 226 8.34 -35.07 70.54
CA LYS A 226 9.11 -34.66 71.73
C LYS A 226 8.65 -33.32 72.30
N LEU A 227 8.24 -32.37 71.46
CA LEU A 227 7.73 -31.08 71.90
C LEU A 227 6.35 -31.22 72.54
N GLN A 228 5.53 -32.15 72.03
CA GLN A 228 4.22 -32.49 72.58
C GLN A 228 4.34 -33.23 73.92
N GLU A 229 5.33 -34.12 74.08
CA GLU A 229 5.64 -34.78 75.36
C GLU A 229 6.27 -33.83 76.39
N LYS A 230 7.04 -32.83 75.94
CA LYS A 230 7.65 -31.79 76.79
C LYS A 230 6.72 -30.60 77.07
N GLN A 231 5.57 -30.49 76.40
CA GLN A 231 4.53 -29.58 76.87
C GLN A 231 3.99 -30.16 78.19
N PRO A 232 4.27 -29.51 79.34
CA PRO A 232 3.75 -30.01 80.60
C PRO A 232 2.23 -29.87 80.56
N HIS A 233 1.54 -30.92 81.00
CA HIS A 233 0.15 -30.83 81.42
C HIS A 233 0.02 -29.74 82.49
N SER A 234 -0.25 -28.52 82.05
CA SER A 234 -0.87 -27.47 82.86
C SER A 234 -2.37 -27.71 82.78
N SER A 235 -2.83 -28.67 83.59
CA SER A 235 -4.21 -28.66 84.03
C SER A 235 -4.27 -27.77 85.25
N GLU A 236 -4.79 -26.55 85.10
CA GLU A 236 -5.74 -25.99 86.06
C GLU A 236 -6.60 -24.90 85.40
N ALA A 237 -7.91 -25.17 85.47
CA ALA A 237 -9.06 -24.29 85.42
C ALA A 237 -8.88 -22.82 85.01
N GLY A 238 -9.52 -22.46 83.89
CA GLY A 238 -9.83 -21.08 83.52
C GLY A 238 -10.72 -21.08 82.29
N ALA A 239 -12.02 -21.10 82.52
CA ALA A 239 -13.01 -20.93 81.47
C ALA A 239 -12.84 -19.55 80.82
N GLU A 240 -12.41 -19.53 79.56
CA GLU A 240 -12.78 -18.49 78.61
C GLU A 240 -12.87 -19.12 77.22
N GLN A 241 -14.11 -19.52 76.89
CA GLN A 241 -14.54 -19.57 75.51
C GLN A 241 -14.46 -18.16 74.93
N THR A 242 -13.39 -17.90 74.18
CA THR A 242 -13.45 -17.07 72.98
C THR A 242 -12.74 -17.80 71.85
N THR A 243 -13.51 -18.70 71.23
CA THR A 243 -13.70 -18.77 69.77
C THR A 243 -12.52 -18.28 68.92
N ALA A 244 -11.78 -19.26 68.40
CA ALA A 244 -11.40 -19.41 67.00
C ALA A 244 -10.86 -18.19 66.25
N GLU A 245 -9.54 -18.06 66.13
CA GLU A 245 -8.88 -17.49 64.94
C GLU A 245 -7.45 -18.04 64.68
N PRO A 246 -7.25 -19.32 64.27
CA PRO A 246 -6.05 -19.74 63.55
C PRO A 246 -6.24 -19.76 62.03
N SER A 247 -7.47 -19.61 61.54
CA SER A 247 -7.84 -19.54 60.11
C SER A 247 -7.54 -18.17 59.50
N THR A 248 -7.77 -17.08 60.23
CA THR A 248 -7.55 -15.72 59.74
C THR A 248 -6.08 -15.41 59.51
N SER A 249 -5.13 -15.94 60.29
CA SER A 249 -3.70 -15.64 60.02
C SER A 249 -3.22 -16.24 58.70
N LYS A 250 -3.66 -17.45 58.34
CA LYS A 250 -3.32 -18.09 57.06
C LYS A 250 -4.03 -17.42 55.90
N GLU A 251 -5.32 -17.12 56.06
CA GLU A 251 -6.11 -16.40 55.07
C GLU A 251 -5.58 -14.97 54.84
N VAL A 252 -5.18 -14.25 55.91
CA VAL A 252 -4.54 -12.93 55.83
C VAL A 252 -3.17 -13.02 55.16
N THR A 253 -2.39 -14.07 55.39
CA THR A 253 -1.12 -14.26 54.66
C THR A 253 -1.35 -14.57 53.17
N GLU A 254 -2.38 -15.35 52.85
CA GLU A 254 -2.75 -15.70 51.48
C GLU A 254 -3.32 -14.49 50.72
N LEU A 255 -4.18 -13.70 51.36
CA LEU A 255 -4.71 -12.43 50.82
C LEU A 255 -3.59 -11.41 50.62
N LYS A 256 -2.63 -11.29 51.56
CA LYS A 256 -1.44 -10.44 51.37
C LYS A 256 -0.57 -10.92 50.20
N ALA A 257 -0.41 -12.23 50.02
CA ALA A 257 0.29 -12.79 48.88
C ALA A 257 -0.47 -12.52 47.55
N GLN A 258 -1.80 -12.55 47.56
CA GLN A 258 -2.61 -12.20 46.38
C GLN A 258 -2.53 -10.70 46.05
N VAL A 259 -2.60 -9.82 47.05
CA VAL A 259 -2.46 -8.36 46.86
C VAL A 259 -1.09 -8.02 46.29
N THR A 260 -0.02 -8.57 46.85
CA THR A 260 1.35 -8.35 46.32
C THR A 260 1.52 -8.91 44.90
N SER A 261 0.89 -10.05 44.60
CA SER A 261 0.85 -10.61 43.24
C SER A 261 0.10 -9.70 42.26
N ALA A 262 -1.05 -9.14 42.67
CA ALA A 262 -1.85 -8.22 41.87
C ALA A 262 -1.13 -6.88 41.66
N GLU A 263 -0.50 -6.32 42.69
CA GLU A 263 0.34 -5.12 42.59
C GLU A 263 1.51 -5.33 41.64
N LEU A 264 2.17 -6.49 41.71
CA LEU A 264 3.25 -6.83 40.79
C LEU A 264 2.76 -6.96 39.34
N LYS A 265 1.59 -7.56 39.12
CA LYS A 265 0.94 -7.61 37.80
C LYS A 265 0.61 -6.20 37.30
N ASN A 266 0.08 -5.33 38.15
CA ASN A 266 -0.22 -3.93 37.78
C ASN A 266 1.05 -3.14 37.44
N LYS A 267 2.14 -3.31 38.22
CA LYS A 267 3.43 -2.68 37.92
C LYS A 267 3.97 -3.15 36.56
N ARG A 268 3.97 -4.45 36.31
CA ARG A 268 4.38 -5.02 35.01
C ARG A 268 3.49 -4.53 33.86
N LEU A 269 2.19 -4.45 34.07
CA LEU A 269 1.25 -3.94 33.07
C LEU A 269 1.55 -2.47 32.74
N MET A 270 1.82 -1.63 33.75
CA MET A 270 2.22 -0.24 33.56
C MET A 270 3.56 -0.12 32.84
N GLU A 271 4.54 -0.97 33.14
CA GLU A 271 5.82 -1.01 32.43
C GLU A 271 5.66 -1.39 30.96
N VAL A 272 4.88 -2.44 30.68
CA VAL A 272 4.57 -2.85 29.31
C VAL A 272 3.81 -1.75 28.57
N PHE A 273 2.83 -1.11 29.20
CA PHE A 273 2.09 0.00 28.62
C PHE A 273 3.02 1.17 28.29
N LYS A 274 3.86 1.61 29.24
CA LYS A 274 4.85 2.68 29.01
C LYS A 274 5.77 2.35 27.84
N LYS A 275 6.27 1.10 27.77
CA LYS A 275 7.14 0.64 26.68
C LYS A 275 6.42 0.64 25.33
N THR A 276 5.19 0.14 25.28
CA THR A 276 4.40 0.11 24.04
C THR A 276 4.02 1.51 23.58
N SER A 277 3.58 2.40 24.48
CA SER A 277 3.27 3.79 24.17
C SER A 277 4.51 4.58 23.73
N GLN A 278 5.68 4.30 24.30
CA GLN A 278 6.94 4.90 23.85
C GLN A 278 7.31 4.42 22.44
N ASN A 279 7.29 3.10 22.20
CA ASN A 279 7.56 2.53 20.88
C ASN A 279 6.62 3.12 19.81
N PHE A 280 5.32 3.21 20.11
CA PHE A 280 4.36 3.84 19.20
C PHE A 280 4.72 5.29 18.87
N ARG A 281 5.09 6.11 19.87
CA ARG A 281 5.54 7.49 19.64
C ARG A 281 6.83 7.56 18.81
N GLU A 282 7.77 6.64 19.03
CA GLU A 282 9.01 6.55 18.24
C GLU A 282 8.72 6.20 16.77
N VAL A 283 7.82 5.24 16.52
CA VAL A 283 7.38 4.88 15.17
C VAL A 283 6.66 6.04 14.48
N CYS A 284 5.74 6.72 15.16
CA CYS A 284 5.08 7.91 14.63
C CYS A 284 6.07 9.02 14.30
N TYR A 285 7.06 9.25 15.17
CA TYR A 285 8.11 10.24 14.92
C TYR A 285 8.95 9.89 13.70
N ALA A 286 9.34 8.62 13.54
CA ALA A 286 10.15 8.18 12.40
C ALA A 286 9.39 8.20 11.07
N LEU A 287 8.10 7.85 11.06
CA LEU A 287 7.29 7.77 9.84
C LEU A 287 6.70 9.11 9.42
N LEU A 288 6.16 9.88 10.37
CA LEU A 288 5.42 11.11 10.09
C LEU A 288 6.27 12.37 10.31
N GLY A 289 7.41 12.24 10.99
CA GLY A 289 8.28 13.36 11.32
C GLY A 289 7.78 14.23 12.48
N TYR A 290 6.78 13.79 13.25
CA TYR A 290 6.24 14.55 14.39
C TYR A 290 6.34 13.79 15.70
N ARG A 291 6.94 14.43 16.71
CA ARG A 291 6.91 13.97 18.09
C ARG A 291 5.68 14.55 18.76
N ILE A 292 4.82 13.69 19.28
CA ILE A 292 3.56 14.06 19.93
C ILE A 292 3.70 13.79 21.43
N ASP A 293 3.66 14.85 22.23
CA ASP A 293 3.73 14.79 23.68
C ASP A 293 2.48 15.40 24.31
N LEU A 294 1.97 14.77 25.37
CA LEU A 294 0.85 15.29 26.14
C LEU A 294 1.37 16.32 27.16
N VAL A 295 0.90 17.56 27.09
CA VAL A 295 1.33 18.65 28.00
C VAL A 295 0.41 18.74 29.21
N SER A 296 -0.89 18.75 28.96
CA SER A 296 -1.97 18.75 29.95
C SER A 296 -3.14 17.93 29.42
N ASP A 297 -4.17 17.75 30.24
CA ASP A 297 -5.40 17.10 29.79
C ASP A 297 -5.90 17.80 28.52
N ASN A 298 -6.07 17.01 27.47
CA ASN A 298 -6.56 17.41 26.14
C ASN A 298 -5.65 18.38 25.37
N GLN A 299 -4.40 18.59 25.78
CA GLN A 299 -3.46 19.44 25.04
C GLN A 299 -2.21 18.66 24.60
N TYR A 300 -1.96 18.70 23.30
CA TYR A 300 -0.91 17.96 22.62
C TYR A 300 0.11 18.92 22.03
N LYS A 301 1.38 18.70 22.38
CA LYS A 301 2.54 19.35 21.79
C LYS A 301 3.07 18.51 20.64
N LEU A 302 3.18 19.12 19.48
CA LEU A 302 3.78 18.55 18.28
C LEU A 302 5.10 19.26 18.02
N GLN A 303 6.16 18.47 17.87
CA GLN A 303 7.47 18.98 17.45
C GLN A 303 7.90 18.26 16.17
N ASN A 304 8.20 19.03 15.13
CA ASN A 304 8.64 18.47 13.86
C ASN A 304 10.11 18.01 13.95
N MET A 305 10.45 16.95 13.23
CA MET A 305 11.80 16.40 13.12
C MET A 305 12.79 17.40 12.48
N TYR A 306 12.29 18.28 11.63
CA TYR A 306 13.05 19.32 10.93
C TYR A 306 12.89 20.71 11.55
N ALA A 307 12.50 20.78 12.83
CA ALA A 307 12.42 22.04 13.55
C ALA A 307 13.80 22.73 13.60
N GLU A 308 13.86 24.02 13.28
CA GLU A 308 15.10 24.81 13.28
C GLU A 308 15.56 25.09 14.72
N SER A 309 14.59 25.31 15.62
CA SER A 309 14.81 25.50 17.05
C SER A 309 14.00 24.51 17.90
N PRO A 310 14.48 24.12 19.09
CA PRO A 310 13.71 23.26 20.00
C PRO A 310 12.42 23.92 20.54
N GLU A 311 12.29 25.24 20.37
CA GLU A 311 11.09 26.01 20.73
C GLU A 311 10.04 26.05 19.60
N ASP A 312 10.37 25.55 18.40
CA ASP A 312 9.44 25.47 17.27
C ASP A 312 8.47 24.30 17.48
N ILE A 313 7.46 24.57 18.29
CA ILE A 313 6.42 23.62 18.67
C ILE A 313 5.08 24.06 18.12
N LEU A 314 4.19 23.12 17.87
CA LEU A 314 2.77 23.35 17.58
C LEU A 314 1.95 22.80 18.72
N LEU A 315 0.95 23.56 19.17
CA LEU A 315 0.06 23.14 20.25
C LEU A 315 -1.32 22.87 19.66
N PHE A 316 -1.86 21.69 19.95
CA PHE A 316 -3.22 21.30 19.59
C PHE A 316 -4.03 21.00 20.83
N GLN A 317 -5.30 21.36 20.85
CA GLN A 317 -6.22 21.08 21.93
C GLN A 317 -7.44 20.32 21.39
N GLU A 318 -7.84 19.28 22.10
CA GLU A 318 -9.10 18.58 21.84
C GLU A 318 -10.26 19.39 22.42
N THR A 319 -11.21 19.75 21.57
CA THR A 319 -12.44 20.45 21.96
C THR A 319 -13.46 19.48 22.55
N GLU A 320 -14.49 20.00 23.21
CA GLU A 320 -15.60 19.20 23.75
C GLU A 320 -16.33 18.37 22.67
N ALA A 321 -16.21 18.77 21.40
CA ALA A 321 -16.77 18.04 20.26
C ALA A 321 -15.88 16.88 19.77
N GLY A 322 -14.72 16.64 20.39
CA GLY A 322 -13.74 15.62 19.98
C GLY A 322 -12.91 16.01 18.74
N THR A 323 -12.99 17.28 18.30
CA THR A 323 -12.16 17.79 17.20
C THR A 323 -10.92 18.50 17.74
N MET A 324 -9.82 18.42 17.00
CA MET A 324 -8.54 19.03 17.36
C MET A 324 -8.47 20.46 16.79
N GLN A 325 -8.10 21.43 17.63
CA GLN A 325 -7.87 22.82 17.23
C GLN A 325 -6.43 23.23 17.53
N MET A 326 -5.81 23.97 16.61
CA MET A 326 -4.47 24.51 16.80
C MET A 326 -4.53 25.76 17.68
N LEU A 327 -3.66 25.84 18.68
CA LEU A 327 -3.48 27.01 19.52
C LEU A 327 -2.40 27.93 18.94
N GLU A 328 -2.59 29.23 19.10
CA GLU A 328 -1.63 30.23 18.69
C GLU A 328 -0.39 30.21 19.59
N ASN A 329 0.78 30.19 18.97
CA ASN A 329 2.08 30.34 19.61
C ASN A 329 3.04 31.06 18.66
N ALA A 330 4.25 31.35 19.13
CA ALA A 330 5.24 32.11 18.35
C ALA A 330 5.55 31.45 16.99
N PHE A 331 5.65 30.12 16.97
CA PHE A 331 5.93 29.36 15.75
C PHE A 331 4.73 29.29 14.81
N SER A 332 3.52 29.04 15.33
CA SER A 332 2.30 28.93 14.52
C SER A 332 1.92 30.25 13.86
N THR A 333 2.30 31.38 14.46
CA THR A 333 2.12 32.71 13.86
C THR A 333 2.95 32.85 12.57
N SER A 334 4.13 32.25 12.51
CA SER A 334 4.97 32.23 11.29
C SER A 334 4.38 31.36 10.17
N LEU A 335 3.45 30.45 10.51
CA LEU A 335 2.78 29.53 9.61
C LEU A 335 1.33 29.95 9.31
N SER A 336 0.95 31.20 9.61
CA SER A 336 -0.41 31.73 9.47
C SER A 336 -1.00 31.50 8.08
N ASP A 337 -0.19 31.65 7.03
CA ASP A 337 -0.63 31.51 5.64
C ASP A 337 -1.08 30.07 5.34
N LYS A 338 -0.33 29.09 5.86
CA LYS A 338 -0.67 27.67 5.73
C LYS A 338 -1.84 27.28 6.62
N ALA A 339 -1.90 27.82 7.84
CA ALA A 339 -3.01 27.59 8.75
C ALA A 339 -4.32 28.10 8.12
N THR A 340 -4.32 29.28 7.50
CA THR A 340 -5.46 29.83 6.78
C THR A 340 -5.85 28.94 5.59
N THR A 341 -4.87 28.50 4.80
CA THR A 341 -5.14 27.68 3.61
C THR A 341 -5.72 26.30 3.96
N TYR A 342 -5.11 25.59 4.92
CA TYR A 342 -5.41 24.18 5.17
C TYR A 342 -6.34 23.95 6.37
N LEU A 343 -6.28 24.77 7.41
CA LEU A 343 -7.15 24.63 8.58
C LEU A 343 -8.44 25.45 8.40
N GLN A 344 -8.37 26.71 7.96
CA GLN A 344 -9.60 27.51 7.77
C GLN A 344 -10.29 27.22 6.42
N GLY A 345 -9.51 27.00 5.35
CA GLY A 345 -10.06 26.77 4.01
C GLY A 345 -10.53 25.33 3.76
N ALA A 346 -9.78 24.35 4.25
CA ALA A 346 -10.02 22.93 3.95
C ALA A 346 -10.29 22.05 5.18
N ASP A 347 -10.23 22.61 6.39
CA ASP A 347 -10.42 21.93 7.68
C ASP A 347 -9.64 20.60 7.79
N SER A 348 -8.38 20.61 7.34
CA SER A 348 -7.54 19.41 7.25
C SER A 348 -6.20 19.59 7.96
N ILE A 349 -6.14 19.09 9.21
CA ILE A 349 -4.91 19.02 10.00
C ILE A 349 -3.84 18.17 9.30
N PRO A 350 -4.14 16.99 8.72
CA PRO A 350 -3.13 16.21 8.02
C PRO A 350 -2.52 16.94 6.83
N ALA A 351 -3.32 17.67 6.05
CA ALA A 351 -2.82 18.47 4.94
C ALA A 351 -1.92 19.62 5.42
N PHE A 352 -2.35 20.31 6.49
CA PHE A 352 -1.56 21.35 7.15
C PHE A 352 -0.19 20.81 7.62
N LEU A 353 -0.18 19.77 8.45
CA LEU A 353 1.05 19.20 9.00
C LEU A 353 2.00 18.68 7.91
N SER A 354 1.46 18.08 6.84
CA SER A 354 2.25 17.63 5.70
C SER A 354 2.91 18.81 4.97
N SER A 355 2.16 19.90 4.75
CA SER A 355 2.68 21.11 4.10
C SER A 355 3.79 21.79 4.92
N VAL A 356 3.68 21.76 6.25
CA VAL A 356 4.69 22.27 7.18
C VAL A 356 5.94 21.40 7.15
N THR A 357 5.79 20.07 7.17
CA THR A 357 6.93 19.13 7.08
C THR A 357 7.71 19.32 5.78
N LEU A 358 7.03 19.46 4.64
CA LEU A 358 7.69 19.69 3.35
C LEU A 358 8.47 21.01 3.32
N GLU A 359 7.92 22.07 3.92
CA GLU A 359 8.62 23.35 4.00
C GLU A 359 9.85 23.27 4.91
N LEU A 360 9.70 22.77 6.13
CA LEU A 360 10.82 22.65 7.08
C LEU A 360 11.93 21.76 6.52
N PHE A 361 11.55 20.64 5.89
CA PHE A 361 12.50 19.78 5.18
C PHE A 361 13.23 20.54 4.07
N SER A 362 12.50 21.31 3.25
CA SER A 362 13.11 22.10 2.18
C SER A 362 14.08 23.15 2.73
N ARG A 363 13.75 23.83 3.83
CA ARG A 363 14.64 24.81 4.46
C ARG A 363 15.91 24.17 5.01
N GLN A 364 15.80 22.99 5.61
CA GLN A 364 16.93 22.30 6.20
C GLN A 364 17.84 21.59 5.18
N THR A 365 17.29 21.18 4.03
CA THR A 365 18.05 20.52 2.96
C THR A 365 18.56 21.48 1.89
N MET A 366 17.93 22.64 1.71
CA MET A 366 18.39 23.69 0.80
C MET A 366 19.26 24.71 1.55
N CYS A 367 20.39 24.25 2.10
CA CYS A 367 21.52 25.15 2.31
C CYS A 367 22.01 25.58 0.93
N VAL A 368 21.57 26.75 0.48
CA VAL A 368 22.24 27.51 -0.59
C VAL A 368 23.69 27.68 -0.15
N ALA A 369 24.61 27.06 -0.88
CA ALA A 369 26.03 27.31 -0.73
C ALA A 369 26.28 28.83 -0.88
N PRO A 370 27.08 29.46 0.00
CA PRO A 370 27.36 30.89 -0.06
C PRO A 370 28.02 31.32 -1.37
#